data_AF-A0A927ASJ9-F1
#
_entry.id   AF-A0A927ASJ9-F1
#
_cell.length_a   1.000
_cell.length_b   1.000
_cell.length_c   1.000
_cell.angle_alpha   90.00
_cell.angle_beta   90.00
_cell.angle_gamma   90.00
#
_symmetry.space_group_name_H-M   'P 1'
#
loop_
_entity.id
_entity.type
_entity.pdbx_description
1 polymer ?
#
loop_
_entity_poly.entity_id
_entity_poly.type
_entity_poly.pdbx_seq_one_letter_code
_entity_poly.pdbx_strand_id
1 'polypeptide(L)'
;MRFMYTLGLLSLFLSALLWPSRSQATHVRAGEITTRRISTTSLTYEITFTAYYDETSEGQQAANAATESTICFGDGTQQVVQRQPRKYINNRTSSINVYRVVHTYPG
;
A
#
# COMPACT_ATOMS: atom_id res chain seq x y z
N MET A 1 -45.59 -10.33 -24.60
CA MET A 1 -44.43 -10.01 -25.45
C MET A 1 -43.74 -8.69 -25.04
N ARG A 2 -44.39 -7.52 -25.09
CA ARG A 2 -43.75 -6.22 -24.73
C ARG A 2 -43.15 -6.17 -23.32
N PHE A 3 -43.85 -6.71 -22.32
CA PHE A 3 -43.39 -6.78 -20.92
C PHE A 3 -42.08 -7.57 -20.73
N MET A 4 -41.89 -8.64 -21.50
CA MET A 4 -40.67 -9.47 -21.42
C MET A 4 -39.46 -8.73 -22.00
N TYR A 5 -39.64 -7.98 -23.09
CA TYR A 5 -38.57 -7.18 -23.68
C TYR A 5 -38.14 -6.01 -22.79
N THR A 6 -39.10 -5.36 -22.12
CA THR A 6 -38.79 -4.29 -21.15
C THR A 6 -38.04 -4.80 -19.93
N LEU A 7 -38.40 -5.98 -19.42
CA LEU A 7 -37.70 -6.59 -18.29
C LEU A 7 -36.28 -7.02 -18.68
N GLY A 8 -36.09 -7.58 -19.88
CA GLY A 8 -34.78 -7.93 -20.42
C GLY A 8 -33.85 -6.73 -20.64
N LEU A 9 -34.38 -5.64 -21.22
CA LEU A 9 -33.64 -4.39 -21.39
C LEU A 9 -33.26 -3.75 -20.05
N LEU A 10 -34.17 -3.76 -19.09
CA LEU A 10 -33.90 -3.27 -17.73
C LEU A 10 -32.80 -4.09 -17.06
N SER A 11 -32.84 -5.42 -17.19
CA SER A 11 -31.80 -6.30 -16.64
C SER A 11 -30.43 -6.05 -17.27
N LEU A 12 -30.38 -5.87 -18.59
CA LEU A 12 -29.12 -5.56 -19.31
C LEU A 12 -28.57 -4.20 -18.85
N PHE A 13 -29.44 -3.19 -18.75
CA PHE A 13 -29.07 -1.86 -18.28
C PHE A 13 -28.55 -1.88 -16.84
N LEU A 14 -29.22 -2.59 -15.93
CA LEU A 14 -28.75 -2.77 -14.55
C LEU A 14 -27.41 -3.52 -14.50
N SER A 15 -27.21 -4.55 -15.32
CA SER A 15 -25.94 -5.29 -15.35
C SER A 15 -24.76 -4.43 -15.83
N ALA A 16 -25.00 -3.50 -16.75
CA ALA A 16 -24.01 -2.54 -17.21
C ALA A 16 -23.74 -1.45 -16.14
N LEU A 17 -24.77 -1.00 -15.42
CA LEU A 17 -24.63 -0.04 -14.31
C LEU A 17 -23.86 -0.63 -13.12
N LEU A 18 -24.03 -1.92 -12.85
CA LEU A 18 -23.44 -2.60 -11.70
C LEU A 18 -22.05 -3.20 -11.99
N TRP A 19 -21.45 -2.90 -13.14
CA TRP A 19 -20.12 -3.40 -13.45
C TRP A 19 -19.07 -2.73 -12.54
N PRO A 20 -18.31 -3.49 -11.72
CA PRO A 20 -17.30 -2.90 -10.87
C PRO A 20 -16.19 -2.30 -11.74
N SER A 21 -15.99 -0.99 -11.62
CA SER A 21 -15.06 -0.24 -12.48
C SER A 21 -13.60 -0.33 -12.01
N ARG A 22 -13.38 -0.59 -10.71
CA ARG A 22 -12.04 -0.76 -10.12
C ARG A 22 -12.11 -1.74 -8.95
N SER A 23 -11.23 -2.74 -8.97
CA SER A 23 -10.86 -3.52 -7.79
C SER A 23 -9.36 -3.37 -7.60
N GLN A 24 -8.92 -3.11 -6.36
CA GLN A 24 -7.52 -2.89 -6.02
C GLN A 24 -7.16 -3.75 -4.81
N ALA A 25 -5.99 -4.36 -4.84
CA ALA A 25 -5.41 -5.08 -3.73
C ALA A 25 -3.96 -4.63 -3.55
N THR A 26 -3.54 -4.45 -2.31
CA THR A 26 -2.18 -4.01 -1.98
C THR A 26 -1.18 -5.15 -2.01
N HIS A 27 -1.64 -6.40 -1.89
CA HIS A 27 -0.82 -7.60 -1.82
C HIS A 27 0.31 -7.52 -0.76
N VAL A 28 0.05 -6.78 0.31
CA VAL A 28 0.91 -6.74 1.50
C VAL A 28 0.62 -7.98 2.33
N ARG A 29 1.66 -8.78 2.57
CA ARG A 29 1.60 -10.00 3.39
C ARG A 29 1.80 -9.70 4.88
N ALA A 30 2.67 -8.74 5.20
CA ALA A 30 2.97 -8.31 6.56
C ALA A 30 3.59 -6.90 6.55
N GLY A 31 3.61 -6.25 7.72
CA GLY A 31 4.24 -4.96 7.91
C GLY A 31 4.73 -4.78 9.34
N GLU A 32 5.84 -4.06 9.49
CA GLU A 32 6.43 -3.70 10.77
C GLU A 32 6.87 -2.24 10.73
N ILE A 33 6.58 -1.50 11.80
CA ILE A 33 7.11 -0.15 12.01
C ILE A 33 8.01 -0.22 13.24
N THR A 34 9.27 0.14 13.05
CA THR A 34 10.24 0.28 14.14
C THR A 34 10.67 1.73 14.26
N THR A 35 10.87 2.18 15.50
CA THR A 35 11.33 3.53 15.80
C THR A 35 12.53 3.45 16.72
N ARG A 36 13.52 4.30 16.46
CA ARG A 36 14.73 4.42 17.29
C ARG A 36 15.04 5.88 17.50
N ARG A 37 15.11 6.32 18.75
CA ARG A 37 15.60 7.67 19.07
C ARG A 37 17.08 7.75 18.73
N ILE A 38 17.48 8.75 17.93
CA ILE A 38 18.87 8.92 17.47
C ILE A 38 19.56 10.15 18.08
N SER A 39 18.81 11.00 18.78
CA SER A 39 19.33 12.15 19.51
C SER A 39 19.13 11.98 21.00
N THR A 40 20.08 12.43 21.82
CA THR A 40 19.94 12.46 23.28
C THR A 40 19.24 13.73 23.76
N THR A 41 19.29 14.81 22.98
CA THR A 41 18.84 16.16 23.37
C THR A 41 17.56 16.63 22.66
N SER A 42 17.17 16.02 21.54
CA SER A 42 15.96 16.34 20.79
C SER A 42 15.06 15.12 20.61
N LEU A 43 13.78 15.32 20.30
CA LEU A 43 12.84 14.23 19.97
C LEU A 43 13.01 13.77 18.51
N THR A 44 14.25 13.44 18.14
CA THR A 44 14.60 12.99 16.79
C THR A 44 14.68 11.46 16.74
N TYR A 45 13.91 10.86 15.83
CA TYR A 45 13.77 9.42 15.66
C TYR A 45 14.07 9.00 14.23
N GLU A 46 14.78 7.88 14.08
CA GLU A 46 14.79 7.09 12.85
C GLU A 46 13.56 6.17 12.88
N ILE A 47 12.69 6.33 11.90
CA ILE A 47 11.46 5.55 11.72
C ILE A 47 11.66 4.67 10.50
N THR A 48 11.49 3.37 10.66
CA THR A 48 11.62 2.39 9.58
C THR A 48 10.31 1.62 9.43
N PHE A 49 9.66 1.77 8.28
CA PHE A 49 8.57 0.92 7.86
C PHE A 49 9.11 -0.19 6.96
N THR A 50 8.89 -1.44 7.36
CA THR A 50 9.25 -2.63 6.61
C THR A 50 7.98 -3.35 6.19
N ALA A 51 7.74 -3.45 4.89
CA ALA A 51 6.59 -4.14 4.33
C ALA A 51 7.02 -5.37 3.53
N TYR A 52 6.25 -6.44 3.68
CA TYR A 52 6.45 -7.69 2.95
C TYR A 52 5.40 -7.80 1.87
N TYR A 53 5.82 -7.91 0.62
CA TYR A 53 4.91 -7.98 -0.52
C TYR A 53 4.90 -9.37 -1.14
N ASP A 54 3.76 -9.72 -1.72
CA ASP A 54 3.61 -10.85 -2.62
C ASP A 54 4.25 -10.56 -3.98
N GLU A 55 5.18 -11.42 -4.39
CA GLU A 55 5.89 -11.32 -5.67
C GLU A 55 5.49 -12.45 -6.63
N THR A 56 4.43 -13.20 -6.31
CA THR A 56 3.75 -14.08 -7.27
C THR A 56 3.09 -13.26 -8.38
N SER A 57 2.63 -13.93 -9.44
CA SER A 57 1.96 -13.30 -10.59
C SER A 57 0.81 -12.36 -10.20
N GLU A 58 0.13 -12.67 -9.11
CA GLU A 58 -1.04 -11.97 -8.59
C GLU A 58 -0.64 -10.66 -7.89
N GLY A 59 0.50 -10.64 -7.18
CA GLY A 59 0.92 -9.51 -6.34
C GLY A 59 2.01 -8.62 -6.92
N GLN A 60 2.73 -9.10 -7.95
CA GLN A 60 3.91 -8.43 -8.47
C GLN A 60 3.63 -7.00 -8.94
N GLN A 61 2.46 -6.74 -9.55
CA GLN A 61 2.10 -5.39 -9.99
C GLN A 61 1.99 -4.42 -8.80
N ALA A 62 1.35 -4.85 -7.71
CA ALA A 62 1.21 -4.05 -6.50
C ALA A 62 2.57 -3.81 -5.81
N ALA A 63 3.40 -4.86 -5.73
CA ALA A 63 4.76 -4.73 -5.21
C ALA A 63 5.57 -3.70 -6.01
N ASN A 64 5.49 -3.76 -7.35
CA ASN A 64 6.15 -2.83 -8.27
C ASN A 64 5.67 -1.39 -8.12
N ALA A 65 4.37 -1.18 -7.95
CA ALA A 65 3.79 0.14 -7.72
C ALA A 65 4.14 0.74 -6.34
N ALA A 66 4.49 -0.09 -5.35
CA ALA A 66 4.90 0.36 -4.01
C ALA A 66 6.33 0.96 -4.00
N THR A 67 6.58 2.00 -4.79
CA THR A 67 7.86 2.71 -4.87
C THR A 67 8.07 3.68 -3.72
N GLU A 68 7.00 4.16 -3.10
CA GLU A 68 7.02 5.10 -1.99
C GLU A 68 5.90 4.81 -0.99
N SER A 69 6.01 5.37 0.21
CA SER A 69 5.00 5.27 1.25
C SER A 69 4.90 6.60 2.01
N THR A 70 3.68 7.07 2.22
CA THR A 70 3.43 8.24 3.07
C THR A 70 3.42 7.79 4.53
N ILE A 71 4.36 8.31 5.31
CA ILE A 71 4.44 8.09 6.76
C ILE A 71 3.83 9.30 7.46
N CYS A 72 2.75 9.07 8.21
CA CYS A 72 2.13 10.07 9.08
C CYS A 72 2.73 9.96 10.49
N PHE A 73 3.29 11.04 11.03
CA PHE A 73 4.04 10.99 12.28
C PHE A 73 3.18 11.13 13.54
N GLY A 74 1.92 11.54 13.38
CA GLY A 74 0.96 11.73 14.48
C GLY A 74 0.99 13.12 15.11
N ASP A 75 1.89 14.00 14.67
CA ASP A 75 2.01 15.41 15.11
C ASP A 75 1.41 16.41 14.11
N GLY A 76 0.59 15.93 13.17
CA GLY A 76 0.04 16.72 12.08
C GLY A 76 0.96 16.84 10.86
N THR A 77 2.19 16.32 10.94
CA THR A 77 3.10 16.26 9.79
C THR A 77 3.14 14.85 9.17
N GLN A 78 3.51 14.82 7.89
CA GLN A 78 3.67 13.59 7.12
C GLN A 78 4.81 13.74 6.13
N GLN A 79 5.41 12.62 5.71
CA GLN A 79 6.44 12.62 4.68
C GLN A 79 6.25 11.46 3.72
N VAL A 80 6.43 11.73 2.42
CA VAL A 80 6.54 10.68 1.40
C VAL A 80 7.96 10.15 1.42
N VAL A 81 8.10 8.84 1.68
CA VAL A 81 9.38 8.17 1.84
C VAL A 81 9.56 7.19 0.70
N GLN A 82 10.69 7.28 0.02
CA GLN A 82 11.03 6.38 -1.09
C GLN A 82 11.44 5.01 -0.56
N ARG A 83 11.06 3.97 -1.30
CA ARG A 83 11.49 2.60 -1.03
C ARG A 83 12.99 2.48 -1.28
N GLN A 84 13.70 1.91 -0.32
CA GLN A 84 15.08 1.46 -0.50
C GLN A 84 15.16 0.32 -1.54
N PRO A 85 16.36 -0.07 -2.01
CA PRO A 85 16.50 -1.21 -2.91
C PRO A 85 15.77 -2.45 -2.36
N ARG A 86 14.81 -2.95 -3.13
CA ARG A 86 13.98 -4.11 -2.78
C ARG A 86 14.85 -5.35 -2.58
N LYS A 87 14.57 -6.13 -1.54
CA LYS A 87 15.20 -7.44 -1.31
C LYS A 87 14.21 -8.56 -1.53
N TYR A 88 14.49 -9.46 -2.46
CA TYR A 88 13.70 -10.68 -2.66
C TYR A 88 14.05 -11.74 -1.62
N ILE A 89 13.04 -12.48 -1.16
CA ILE A 89 13.15 -13.58 -0.20
C ILE A 89 12.28 -14.77 -0.67
N ASN A 90 12.39 -15.90 0.02
CA ASN A 90 11.59 -17.11 -0.25
C ASN A 90 11.54 -17.49 -1.73
N ASN A 91 12.71 -17.68 -2.35
CA ASN A 91 12.84 -17.96 -3.78
C ASN A 91 12.10 -16.94 -4.69
N ARG A 92 12.12 -15.66 -4.30
CA ARG A 92 11.51 -14.53 -5.01
C ARG A 92 9.97 -14.55 -5.07
N THR A 93 9.28 -15.36 -4.27
CA THR A 93 7.81 -15.28 -4.14
C THR A 93 7.38 -14.16 -3.18
N SER A 94 8.32 -13.55 -2.47
CA SER A 94 8.06 -12.39 -1.62
C SER A 94 9.23 -11.43 -1.62
N SER A 95 8.97 -10.19 -1.26
CA SER A 95 10.00 -9.16 -1.12
C SER A 95 9.85 -8.37 0.17
N ILE A 96 10.97 -7.82 0.62
CA ILE A 96 11.08 -6.88 1.73
C ILE A 96 11.30 -5.49 1.13
N ASN A 97 10.35 -4.60 1.39
CA ASN A 97 10.37 -3.21 0.98
C ASN A 97 10.55 -2.34 2.22
N VAL A 98 11.68 -1.64 2.31
CA VAL A 98 12.04 -0.81 3.47
C VAL A 98 11.89 0.66 3.10
N TYR A 99 11.23 1.43 3.97
CA TYR A 99 11.05 2.86 3.88
C TYR A 99 11.59 3.45 5.18
N ARG A 100 12.62 4.30 5.10
CA ARG A 100 13.31 4.83 6.26
C ARG A 100 13.38 6.34 6.21
N VAL A 101 13.04 6.97 7.33
CA VAL A 101 13.02 8.42 7.47
C VAL A 101 13.51 8.83 8.85
N VAL A 102 14.08 10.03 8.94
CA VAL A 102 14.39 10.67 10.21
C VAL A 102 13.38 11.79 10.42
N HIS A 103 12.69 11.78 11.55
CA HIS A 103 11.71 12.81 11.92
C HIS A 103 12.05 13.41 13.28
N THR A 104 11.84 14.72 13.43
CA THR A 104 12.01 15.42 14.71
C THR A 104 10.67 15.98 15.14
N TYR A 105 10.16 15.50 16.27
CA TYR A 105 8.91 15.98 16.84
C TYR A 105 9.09 17.36 17.47
N PRO A 106 8.06 18.23 17.40
CA PRO A 106 8.00 19.41 18.26
C PRO A 106 7.93 18.95 19.72
N GLY A 107 8.85 19.45 20.54
CA GLY A 107 8.95 19.12 21.97
C GLY A 107 7.91 19.82 22.83
#